data_AF-A0AA39J1A8-F1
#
_entry.id   AF-A0AA39J1A8-F1
#
_cell.length_a   1.000
_cell.length_b   1.000
_cell.length_c   1.000
_cell.angle_alpha   90.00
_cell.angle_beta   90.00
_cell.angle_gamma   90.00
#
_symmetry.space_group_name_H-M   'P 1'
#
loop_
_entity.id
_entity.type
_entity.pdbx_description
1 polymer ?
#
loop_
_entity_poly.entity_id
_entity_poly.type
_entity_poly.pdbx_seq_one_letter_code
_entity_poly.pdbx_strand_id
1 'polypeptide(L)'
;MATQITTGTSELRDITKMERIGVHSHIHGLGLDDRLEPRANSQGMVGQAKARKAAGMILKMVQEGRIAGRAMLFAGPPSTGKTAIALGMAQTLGPDVPFTMIAASEVFSLSMSKTEALTQAFRRSIGIRIKEETELVEGEVVEIQIDRSLTGATKTGKLTIKTTDMETIYDLGTKMIDALSKEKVLAGDV
;
A
#
# COMPACT_ATOMS: atom_id res chain seq x y z
N MET A 1 -32.75 -0.58 10.98
CA MET A 1 -31.54 0.19 11.35
C MET A 1 -30.47 -0.16 10.34
N ALA A 2 -30.26 0.71 9.35
CA ALA A 2 -29.29 0.47 8.28
C ALA A 2 -27.90 0.85 8.78
N THR A 3 -27.02 -0.14 8.85
CA THR A 3 -25.62 0.01 9.24
C THR A 3 -24.93 0.92 8.24
N GLN A 4 -24.38 2.05 8.70
CA GLN A 4 -23.52 2.89 7.88
C GLN A 4 -22.28 2.09 7.48
N ILE A 5 -22.12 1.88 6.18
CA ILE A 5 -20.89 1.33 5.61
C ILE A 5 -19.90 2.48 5.59
N THR A 6 -18.99 2.49 6.57
CA THR A 6 -17.83 3.38 6.56
C THR A 6 -16.93 2.94 5.41
N THR A 7 -17.02 3.61 4.26
CA THR A 7 -16.02 3.54 3.18
C THR A 7 -14.77 4.29 3.61
N GLY A 8 -14.08 3.76 4.63
CA GLY A 8 -12.67 4.02 4.79
C GLY A 8 -11.96 3.16 3.76
N THR A 9 -11.52 3.76 2.65
CA THR A 9 -10.47 3.16 1.82
C THR A 9 -9.25 3.00 2.71
N SER A 10 -9.10 1.83 3.33
CA SER A 10 -7.82 1.46 3.92
C SER A 10 -6.85 1.46 2.76
N GLU A 11 -6.00 2.48 2.69
CA GLU A 11 -4.83 2.41 1.83
C GLU A 11 -4.15 1.08 2.13
N LEU A 12 -3.72 0.35 1.09
CA LEU A 12 -3.00 -0.92 1.24
C LEU A 12 -1.74 -0.80 2.13
N ARG A 13 -1.37 0.43 2.50
CA ARG A 13 -0.33 0.78 3.46
C ARG A 13 -0.69 0.42 4.90
N ASP A 14 -1.96 0.42 5.33
CA ASP A 14 -2.30 0.17 6.75
C ASP A 14 -2.33 -1.32 7.15
N ILE A 15 -2.14 -2.23 6.19
CA ILE A 15 -1.87 -3.66 6.47
C ILE A 15 -0.35 -3.94 6.43
N THR A 16 0.50 -2.89 6.38
CA THR A 16 1.88 -3.04 6.83
C THR A 16 1.87 -3.30 8.33
N LYS A 17 1.71 -4.58 8.67
CA LYS A 17 2.17 -5.15 9.94
C LYS A 17 3.43 -4.40 10.31
N MET A 18 3.44 -3.75 11.47
CA MET A 18 4.64 -3.33 12.22
C MET A 18 5.84 -4.11 11.69
N GLU A 19 6.76 -3.46 10.97
CA GLU A 19 7.94 -4.12 10.38
C GLU A 19 8.84 -4.60 11.53
N ARG A 20 8.43 -5.69 12.16
CA ARG A 20 9.25 -6.42 13.12
C ARG A 20 10.34 -7.07 12.27
N ILE A 21 11.60 -6.83 12.64
CA ILE A 21 12.77 -7.39 11.97
C ILE A 21 12.55 -8.90 11.74
N GLY A 22 12.19 -9.25 10.51
CA GLY A 22 11.95 -10.62 10.08
C GLY A 22 13.26 -11.28 9.64
N VAL A 23 13.26 -12.61 9.59
CA VAL A 23 14.42 -13.42 9.16
C VAL A 23 14.93 -13.03 7.77
N HIS A 24 14.07 -12.43 6.93
CA HIS A 24 14.39 -12.00 5.57
C HIS A 24 14.26 -10.48 5.36
N SER A 25 14.26 -9.68 6.44
CA SER A 25 14.17 -8.21 6.38
C SER A 25 15.33 -7.54 5.65
N HIS A 26 16.49 -8.21 5.60
CA HIS A 26 17.67 -7.74 4.88
C HIS A 26 17.57 -7.84 3.35
N ILE A 27 16.53 -8.52 2.82
CA ILE A 27 16.38 -8.78 1.39
C ILE A 27 15.55 -7.65 0.77
N HIS A 28 16.19 -6.88 -0.11
CA HIS A 28 15.58 -5.75 -0.79
C HIS A 28 15.39 -5.99 -2.31
N GLY A 29 15.76 -7.17 -2.81
CA GLY A 29 15.61 -7.52 -4.22
C GLY A 29 16.47 -8.72 -4.61
N LEU A 30 16.49 -9.08 -5.89
CA LEU A 30 17.27 -10.20 -6.41
C LEU A 30 18.76 -9.89 -6.61
N GLY A 31 19.20 -8.63 -6.52
CA GLY A 31 20.58 -8.20 -6.66
C GLY A 31 21.20 -8.47 -8.04
N LEU A 32 20.39 -8.35 -9.09
CA LEU A 32 20.81 -8.53 -10.49
C LEU A 32 21.25 -7.18 -11.09
N ASP A 33 22.08 -7.22 -12.13
CA ASP A 33 22.35 -6.07 -12.98
C ASP A 33 21.35 -5.96 -14.15
N ASP A 34 21.50 -4.93 -15.00
CA ASP A 34 20.64 -4.69 -16.16
C ASP A 34 20.71 -5.80 -17.21
N ARG A 35 21.77 -6.62 -17.18
CA ARG A 35 21.96 -7.80 -18.04
C ARG A 35 21.41 -9.08 -17.41
N LEU A 36 20.73 -8.98 -16.27
CA LEU A 36 20.23 -10.10 -15.46
C LEU A 36 21.33 -11.00 -14.89
N GLU A 37 22.56 -10.52 -14.78
CA GLU A 37 23.64 -11.23 -14.11
C GLU A 37 23.62 -10.95 -12.60
N PRO A 38 23.70 -11.98 -11.76
CA PRO A 38 23.69 -11.81 -10.31
C PRO A 38 25.03 -11.28 -9.82
N ARG A 39 24.99 -10.20 -9.03
CA ARG A 39 26.16 -9.72 -8.29
C ARG A 39 26.44 -10.63 -7.09
N ALA A 40 27.72 -10.79 -6.74
CA ALA A 40 28.18 -11.70 -5.69
C ALA A 40 27.49 -11.42 -4.33
N ASN A 41 27.37 -10.13 -3.97
CA ASN A 41 26.59 -9.65 -2.83
C ASN A 41 25.88 -8.35 -3.24
N SER A 42 24.55 -8.35 -3.27
CA SER A 42 23.75 -7.17 -3.62
C SER A 42 22.31 -7.32 -3.13
N GLN A 43 21.69 -6.21 -2.70
CA GLN A 43 20.30 -6.15 -2.22
C GLN A 43 19.97 -7.18 -1.12
N GLY A 44 20.97 -7.49 -0.28
CA GLY A 44 20.86 -8.50 0.79
C GLY A 44 20.96 -9.95 0.33
N MET A 45 21.15 -10.20 -0.96
CA MET A 45 21.31 -11.55 -1.50
C MET A 45 22.77 -11.91 -1.74
N VAL A 46 23.15 -13.10 -1.26
CA VAL A 46 24.49 -13.68 -1.39
C VAL A 46 24.40 -15.07 -2.01
N GLY A 47 25.25 -15.36 -2.99
CA GLY A 47 25.29 -16.66 -3.64
C GLY A 47 24.04 -16.97 -4.47
N GLN A 48 23.71 -18.26 -4.63
CA GLN A 48 22.58 -18.77 -5.42
C GLN A 48 22.46 -18.14 -6.84
N ALA A 49 23.61 -17.90 -7.49
CA ALA A 49 23.69 -17.17 -8.76
C ALA A 49 22.74 -17.75 -9.84
N LYS A 50 22.76 -19.08 -10.03
CA LYS A 50 21.90 -19.74 -11.02
C LYS A 50 20.40 -19.54 -10.73
N ALA A 51 20.00 -19.66 -9.48
CA ALA A 51 18.60 -19.51 -9.08
C ALA A 51 18.13 -18.06 -9.16
N ARG A 52 18.97 -17.09 -8.75
CA ARG A 52 18.69 -15.65 -8.88
C ARG A 52 18.57 -15.21 -10.33
N LYS A 53 19.48 -15.69 -11.19
CA LYS A 53 19.42 -15.44 -12.64
C LYS A 53 18.14 -16.00 -13.26
N ALA A 54 17.79 -17.25 -12.93
CA ALA A 54 16.54 -17.86 -13.41
C ALA A 54 15.29 -17.10 -12.91
N ALA A 55 15.27 -16.71 -11.63
CA ALA A 55 14.19 -15.90 -11.06
C ALA A 55 14.05 -14.55 -11.76
N GLY A 56 15.16 -13.87 -12.05
CA GLY A 56 15.18 -12.60 -12.79
C GLY A 56 14.67 -12.72 -14.23
N MET A 57 15.06 -13.79 -14.93
CA MET A 57 14.54 -14.05 -16.28
C MET A 57 13.02 -14.28 -16.26
N ILE A 58 12.51 -15.07 -15.31
CA ILE A 58 11.07 -15.30 -15.21
C ILE A 58 10.33 -14.03 -14.82
N LEU A 59 10.89 -13.26 -13.89
CA LEU A 59 10.34 -11.96 -13.48
C LEU A 59 10.19 -11.01 -14.68
N LYS A 60 11.22 -10.92 -15.53
CA LYS A 60 11.17 -10.10 -16.74
C LYS A 60 10.12 -10.61 -17.74
N MET A 61 10.01 -11.93 -17.94
CA MET A 61 8.96 -12.50 -18.78
C MET A 61 7.54 -12.22 -18.26
N VAL A 62 7.36 -12.13 -16.94
CA VAL A 62 6.09 -11.75 -16.31
C VAL A 62 5.80 -10.26 -16.52
N GLN A 63 6.80 -9.39 -16.33
CA GLN A 63 6.67 -7.94 -16.57
C GLN A 63 6.37 -7.62 -18.04
N GLU A 64 6.95 -8.37 -18.98
CA GLU A 64 6.67 -8.26 -20.42
C GLU A 64 5.33 -8.91 -20.83
N GLY A 65 4.59 -9.55 -19.90
CA GLY A 65 3.32 -10.21 -20.18
C GLY A 65 3.42 -11.46 -21.08
N ARG A 66 4.63 -12.01 -21.27
CA ARG A 66 4.87 -13.18 -22.13
C ARG A 66 4.41 -14.51 -21.52
N ILE A 67 4.25 -14.54 -20.20
CA ILE A 67 3.84 -15.72 -19.43
C ILE A 67 2.71 -15.32 -18.48
N ALA A 68 1.63 -16.10 -18.47
CA ALA A 68 0.55 -16.02 -17.49
C ALA A 68 0.10 -17.43 -17.08
N GLY A 69 -0.44 -17.58 -15.87
CA GLY A 69 -1.03 -18.83 -15.38
C GLY A 69 -0.05 -19.98 -15.11
N ARG A 70 1.25 -19.69 -14.95
CA ARG A 70 2.28 -20.69 -14.64
C ARG A 70 2.74 -20.58 -13.19
N ALA A 71 2.93 -21.73 -12.53
CA ALA A 71 3.51 -21.80 -11.20
C ALA A 71 5.03 -21.96 -11.27
N MET A 72 5.73 -21.39 -10.30
CA MET A 72 7.17 -21.58 -10.09
C MET A 72 7.40 -22.49 -8.88
N LEU A 73 8.27 -23.48 -9.03
CA LEU A 73 8.66 -24.39 -7.95
C LEU A 73 10.15 -24.22 -7.65
N PHE A 74 10.46 -23.83 -6.40
CA PHE A 74 11.83 -23.84 -5.89
C PHE A 74 12.08 -25.13 -5.13
N ALA A 75 12.98 -25.98 -5.64
CA ALA A 75 13.37 -27.24 -5.01
C ALA A 75 14.82 -27.20 -4.55
N GLY A 76 15.09 -27.80 -3.39
CA GLY A 76 16.45 -27.92 -2.84
C GLY A 76 16.46 -28.20 -1.33
N PRO A 77 17.64 -28.50 -0.75
CA PRO A 77 17.80 -28.78 0.69
C PRO A 77 17.28 -27.65 1.60
N PRO A 78 16.91 -27.91 2.86
CA PRO A 78 16.55 -26.84 3.80
C PRO A 78 17.66 -25.78 3.91
N SER A 79 17.29 -24.55 4.28
CA SER A 79 18.23 -23.43 4.51
C SER A 79 19.07 -22.99 3.30
N THR A 80 18.63 -23.28 2.07
CA THR A 80 19.32 -22.88 0.83
C THR A 80 18.84 -21.55 0.22
N GLY A 81 17.98 -20.80 0.92
CA GLY A 81 17.51 -19.49 0.46
C GLY A 81 16.33 -19.52 -0.53
N LYS A 82 15.55 -20.61 -0.57
CA LYS A 82 14.34 -20.69 -1.43
C LYS A 82 13.32 -19.59 -1.13
N THR A 83 12.96 -19.45 0.15
CA THR A 83 12.03 -18.40 0.61
C THR A 83 12.63 -17.01 0.42
N ALA A 84 13.95 -16.88 0.59
CA ALA A 84 14.68 -15.64 0.38
C ALA A 84 14.61 -15.17 -1.08
N ILE A 85 14.78 -16.08 -2.04
CA ILE A 85 14.64 -15.76 -3.47
C ILE A 85 13.20 -15.34 -3.81
N ALA A 86 12.19 -16.05 -3.29
CA ALA A 86 10.79 -15.68 -3.50
C ALA A 86 10.47 -14.28 -2.96
N LEU A 87 11.00 -13.93 -1.78
CA LEU A 87 10.85 -12.58 -1.24
C LEU A 87 11.63 -11.56 -2.08
N GLY A 88 12.84 -11.88 -2.52
CA GLY A 88 13.61 -11.03 -3.42
C GLY A 88 12.89 -10.74 -4.74
N MET A 89 12.19 -11.74 -5.29
CA MET A 89 11.31 -11.53 -6.46
C MET A 89 10.18 -10.54 -6.15
N ALA A 90 9.50 -10.72 -5.02
CA ALA A 90 8.41 -9.83 -4.60
C ALA A 90 8.89 -8.38 -4.42
N GLN A 91 10.03 -8.18 -3.75
CA GLN A 91 10.63 -6.85 -3.58
C GLN A 91 11.04 -6.22 -4.92
N THR A 92 11.50 -7.03 -5.87
CA THR A 92 11.87 -6.54 -7.22
C THR A 92 10.65 -6.16 -8.07
N LEU A 93 9.46 -6.73 -7.82
CA LEU A 93 8.21 -6.32 -8.47
C LEU A 93 7.75 -4.93 -8.05
N GLY A 94 8.17 -4.48 -6.87
CA GLY A 94 7.87 -3.15 -6.33
C GLY A 94 6.90 -3.20 -5.13
N PRO A 95 6.86 -2.12 -4.34
CA PRO A 95 6.12 -2.06 -3.08
C PRO A 95 4.59 -2.13 -3.26
N ASP A 96 4.09 -1.77 -4.45
CA ASP A 96 2.66 -1.76 -4.71
C ASP A 96 2.09 -3.12 -5.16
N VAL A 97 2.96 -4.13 -5.34
CA VAL A 97 2.53 -5.46 -5.76
C VAL A 97 2.27 -6.31 -4.52
N PRO A 98 1.03 -6.78 -4.30
CA PRO A 98 0.71 -7.56 -3.12
C PRO A 98 1.43 -8.91 -3.15
N PHE A 99 1.98 -9.30 -2.01
CA PHE A 99 2.68 -10.56 -1.83
C PHE A 99 2.18 -11.26 -0.56
N THR A 100 1.66 -12.48 -0.70
CA THR A 100 1.17 -13.27 0.42
C THR A 100 2.05 -14.51 0.59
N MET A 101 2.65 -14.66 1.78
CA MET A 101 3.30 -15.91 2.19
C MET A 101 2.31 -16.74 3.00
N ILE A 102 2.21 -18.02 2.66
CA ILE A 102 1.33 -18.98 3.34
C ILE A 102 2.09 -20.28 3.53
N ALA A 103 2.04 -20.82 4.75
CA ALA A 103 2.54 -22.16 5.01
C ALA A 103 1.47 -23.19 4.64
N ALA A 104 1.88 -24.32 4.08
CA ALA A 104 0.94 -25.39 3.70
C ALA A 104 0.09 -25.90 4.88
N SER A 105 0.64 -25.86 6.09
CA SER A 105 -0.07 -26.21 7.32
C SER A 105 -1.20 -25.23 7.68
N GLU A 106 -1.10 -23.96 7.28
CA GLU A 106 -2.15 -22.94 7.55
C GLU A 106 -3.42 -23.20 6.74
N VAL A 107 -3.33 -23.95 5.63
CA VAL A 107 -4.48 -24.33 4.81
C VAL A 107 -5.37 -25.37 5.51
N PHE A 108 -4.80 -26.14 6.44
CA PHE A 108 -5.54 -27.15 7.19
C PHE A 108 -6.03 -26.54 8.51
N SER A 109 -7.31 -26.16 8.54
CA SER A 109 -7.96 -25.63 9.73
C SER A 109 -9.27 -26.38 10.03
N LEU A 110 -9.66 -26.39 11.31
CA LEU A 110 -10.97 -26.83 11.77
C LEU A 110 -12.04 -25.74 11.57
N SER A 111 -11.63 -24.47 11.53
CA SER A 111 -12.56 -23.33 11.45
C SER A 111 -12.99 -22.96 10.04
N MET A 112 -12.26 -23.41 9.02
CA MET A 112 -12.52 -23.06 7.62
C MET A 112 -12.16 -24.22 6.69
N SER A 113 -12.86 -24.29 5.54
CA SER A 113 -12.55 -25.30 4.53
C SER A 113 -11.22 -24.99 3.82
N LYS A 114 -10.55 -26.03 3.34
CA LYS A 114 -9.31 -25.90 2.55
C LYS A 114 -9.50 -25.01 1.32
N THR A 115 -10.65 -25.11 0.67
CA THR A 115 -11.01 -24.29 -0.50
C THR A 115 -11.15 -22.82 -0.14
N GLU A 116 -11.78 -22.52 1.00
CA GLU A 116 -11.94 -21.14 1.46
C GLU A 116 -10.59 -20.54 1.86
N ALA A 117 -9.74 -21.28 2.57
CA ALA A 117 -8.39 -20.85 2.94
C ALA A 117 -7.55 -20.48 1.69
N LEU A 118 -7.58 -21.33 0.65
CA LEU A 118 -6.90 -21.05 -0.62
C LEU A 118 -7.56 -19.89 -1.39
N THR A 119 -8.88 -19.78 -1.37
CA THR A 119 -9.59 -18.67 -2.04
C THR A 119 -9.19 -17.33 -1.43
N GLN A 120 -9.12 -17.25 -0.09
CA GLN A 120 -8.66 -16.07 0.62
C GLN A 120 -7.19 -15.76 0.31
N ALA A 121 -6.34 -16.79 0.26
CA ALA A 121 -4.94 -16.65 -0.13
C ALA A 121 -4.76 -15.99 -1.50
N PHE A 122 -5.48 -16.49 -2.51
CA PHE A 122 -5.44 -15.92 -3.85
C PHE A 122 -5.99 -14.50 -3.89
N ARG A 123 -7.11 -14.22 -3.22
CA ARG A 123 -7.69 -12.86 -3.15
C ARG A 123 -6.73 -11.85 -2.52
N ARG A 124 -6.03 -12.22 -1.44
CA ARG A 124 -5.02 -11.35 -0.80
C ARG A 124 -3.81 -11.07 -1.69
N SER A 125 -3.54 -11.96 -2.65
CA SER A 125 -2.39 -11.84 -3.57
C SER A 125 -2.73 -11.11 -4.87
N ILE A 126 -3.98 -10.66 -5.05
CA ILE A 126 -4.43 -9.94 -6.24
C ILE A 126 -4.75 -8.51 -5.84
N GLY A 127 -4.03 -7.55 -6.43
CA GLY A 127 -4.24 -6.12 -6.22
C GLY A 127 -4.95 -5.49 -7.40
N ILE A 128 -5.95 -4.66 -7.14
CA ILE A 128 -6.62 -3.84 -8.15
C ILE A 128 -6.25 -2.39 -7.87
N ARG A 129 -5.59 -1.73 -8.84
CA ARG A 129 -5.26 -0.31 -8.76
C ARG A 129 -6.34 0.50 -9.46
N ILE A 130 -7.08 1.28 -8.69
CA ILE A 130 -8.07 2.23 -9.18
C ILE A 130 -7.43 3.61 -9.14
N LYS A 131 -7.44 4.31 -10.28
CA LYS A 131 -7.04 5.72 -10.35
C LYS A 131 -8.29 6.56 -10.27
N GLU A 132 -8.29 7.53 -9.38
CA GLU A 132 -9.35 8.51 -9.20
C GLU A 132 -8.73 9.90 -9.31
N GLU A 133 -9.44 10.82 -9.97
CA GLU A 133 -9.06 12.22 -10.06
C GLU A 133 -9.91 13.00 -9.06
N THR A 134 -9.26 13.71 -8.14
CA THR A 134 -9.90 14.57 -7.15
C THR A 134 -9.30 15.96 -7.21
N GLU A 135 -10.17 16.97 -7.18
CA GLU A 135 -9.72 18.37 -7.07
C GLU A 135 -9.42 18.66 -5.60
N LEU A 136 -8.19 19.09 -5.32
CA LEU A 136 -7.73 19.46 -3.98
C LEU A 136 -7.45 20.97 -3.95
N VAL A 137 -7.87 21.60 -2.85
CA VAL A 137 -7.56 23.01 -2.56
C VAL A 137 -6.56 23.02 -1.42
N GLU A 138 -5.34 23.45 -1.71
CA GLU A 138 -4.24 23.56 -0.74
C GLU A 138 -3.80 25.02 -0.62
N GLY A 139 -3.55 25.47 0.61
CA GLY A 139 -3.01 26.80 0.88
C GLY A 139 -3.02 27.13 2.37
N GLU A 140 -2.36 28.22 2.73
CA GLU A 140 -2.28 28.71 4.11
C GLU A 140 -3.59 29.36 4.52
N VAL A 141 -4.09 28.99 5.70
CA VAL A 141 -5.29 29.59 6.27
C VAL A 141 -4.98 30.99 6.79
N VAL A 142 -5.53 32.02 6.17
CA VAL A 142 -5.36 33.41 6.62
C VAL A 142 -6.35 33.75 7.72
N GLU A 143 -7.61 33.39 7.53
CA GLU A 143 -8.68 33.72 8.47
C GLU A 143 -9.84 32.71 8.39
N ILE A 144 -10.42 32.43 9.56
CA ILE A 144 -11.63 31.62 9.70
C ILE A 144 -12.69 32.45 10.43
N GLN A 145 -13.81 32.72 9.77
CA GLN A 145 -14.97 33.39 10.36
C GLN A 145 -16.10 32.38 10.50
N ILE A 146 -16.70 32.28 11.69
CA ILE A 146 -17.82 31.38 11.96
C ILE A 146 -18.96 32.18 12.58
N ASP A 147 -20.04 32.33 11.83
CA ASP A 147 -21.28 32.92 12.29
C ASP A 147 -22.21 31.83 12.84
N ARG A 148 -22.61 32.02 14.09
CA ARG A 148 -23.54 31.12 14.78
C ARG A 148 -24.83 31.86 15.05
N SER A 149 -25.94 31.34 14.53
CA SER A 149 -27.26 31.86 14.90
C SER A 149 -27.48 31.74 16.40
N LEU A 150 -28.16 32.72 17.00
CA LEU A 150 -28.47 32.79 18.44
C LEU A 150 -29.21 31.55 18.97
N THR A 151 -29.93 30.84 18.09
CA THR A 151 -30.65 29.59 18.39
C THR A 151 -29.81 28.32 18.18
N GLY A 152 -28.55 28.45 17.74
CA GLY A 152 -27.59 27.37 17.58
C GLY A 152 -27.84 26.41 16.41
N ALA A 153 -28.94 26.56 15.67
CA ALA A 153 -29.40 25.59 14.67
C ALA A 153 -28.65 25.69 13.33
N THR A 154 -28.13 26.87 12.96
CA THR A 154 -27.39 27.08 11.71
C THR A 154 -26.03 27.71 12.00
N LYS A 155 -24.98 27.12 11.42
CA LYS A 155 -23.61 27.65 11.39
C LYS A 155 -23.26 27.91 9.93
N THR A 156 -22.83 29.13 9.65
CA THR A 156 -22.27 29.52 8.35
C THR A 156 -20.92 30.14 8.62
N GLY A 157 -19.95 29.94 7.73
CA GLY A 157 -18.61 30.46 7.95
C GLY A 157 -17.95 30.88 6.66
N LYS A 158 -16.85 31.61 6.77
CA LYS A 158 -15.98 31.98 5.66
C LYS A 158 -14.57 31.56 5.98
N LEU A 159 -13.88 31.00 5.00
CA LEU A 159 -12.50 30.58 5.09
C LEU A 159 -11.71 31.30 4.02
N THR A 160 -10.72 32.08 4.45
CA THR A 160 -9.79 32.73 3.53
C THR A 160 -8.53 31.87 3.46
N ILE A 161 -8.27 31.30 2.28
CA ILE A 161 -7.07 30.51 1.99
C ILE A 161 -6.20 31.32 1.03
N LYS A 162 -4.90 31.33 1.29
CA LYS A 162 -3.91 32.01 0.48
C LYS A 162 -2.81 31.07 0.02
N THR A 163 -2.43 31.24 -1.23
CA THR A 163 -1.23 30.66 -1.84
C THR A 163 -0.24 31.79 -2.15
N THR A 164 0.92 31.46 -2.74
CA THR A 164 1.88 32.50 -3.16
C THR A 164 1.29 33.45 -4.20
N ASP A 165 0.37 32.97 -5.03
CA ASP A 165 -0.08 33.67 -6.24
C ASP A 165 -1.54 34.15 -6.15
N MET A 166 -2.36 33.49 -5.33
CA MET A 166 -3.80 33.75 -5.24
C MET A 166 -4.30 33.69 -3.80
N GLU A 167 -5.24 34.59 -3.49
CA GLU A 167 -6.00 34.59 -2.25
C GLU A 167 -7.50 34.40 -2.57
N THR A 168 -8.13 33.43 -1.92
CA THR A 168 -9.50 33.01 -2.19
C THR A 168 -10.32 32.87 -0.93
N ILE A 169 -11.57 33.33 -0.98
CA ILE A 169 -12.53 33.23 0.13
C ILE A 169 -13.58 32.17 -0.23
N TYR A 170 -13.72 31.17 0.64
CA TYR A 170 -14.70 30.10 0.51
C TYR A 170 -15.79 30.22 1.57
N ASP A 171 -17.05 30.14 1.16
CA ASP A 171 -18.17 30.03 2.09
C ASP A 171 -18.30 28.58 2.59
N LEU A 172 -18.29 28.40 3.90
CA LEU A 172 -18.34 27.11 4.57
C LEU A 172 -19.75 26.77 5.06
N GLY A 173 -20.16 25.53 4.77
CA GLY A 173 -21.35 24.92 5.37
C GLY A 173 -21.09 24.32 6.75
N THR A 174 -22.16 23.94 7.45
CA THR A 174 -22.12 23.36 8.80
C THR A 174 -21.15 22.18 8.97
N LYS A 175 -21.14 21.24 8.01
CA LYS A 175 -20.26 20.05 8.05
C LYS A 175 -18.77 20.40 7.98
N MET A 176 -18.41 21.38 7.15
CA MET A 176 -17.01 21.81 7.00
C MET A 176 -16.54 22.56 8.25
N ILE A 177 -17.40 23.39 8.85
CA ILE A 177 -17.11 24.08 10.11
C ILE A 177 -16.86 23.08 11.25
N ASP A 178 -17.69 22.03 11.34
CA ASP A 178 -17.52 20.99 12.35
C ASP A 178 -16.22 20.19 12.12
N ALA A 179 -15.84 19.94 10.85
CA ALA A 179 -14.57 19.29 10.52
C ALA A 179 -13.35 20.15 10.89
N LEU A 180 -13.35 21.44 10.53
CA LEU A 180 -12.28 22.37 10.90
C LEU A 180 -12.15 22.53 12.42
N SER A 181 -13.28 22.59 13.14
CA SER A 181 -13.29 22.68 14.60
C SER A 181 -12.77 21.40 15.26
N LYS A 182 -13.02 20.24 14.65
CA LYS A 182 -12.51 18.94 15.13
C LYS A 182 -11.00 18.82 14.96
N GLU A 183 -10.48 19.25 13.81
CA GLU A 183 -9.03 19.29 13.53
C GLU A 183 -8.33 20.46 14.23
N LYS A 184 -9.08 21.40 14.83
CA LYS A 184 -8.59 22.59 15.53
C LYS A 184 -7.70 23.47 14.65
N VAL A 185 -8.11 23.66 13.41
CA VAL A 185 -7.41 24.51 12.45
C VAL A 185 -7.40 25.96 12.93
N LEU A 186 -6.24 26.60 12.87
CA LEU A 186 -5.98 27.99 13.23
C LEU A 186 -5.51 28.79 12.01
N ALA A 187 -5.54 30.12 12.12
CA ALA A 187 -4.89 30.98 11.15
C ALA A 187 -3.37 30.77 11.19
N GLY A 188 -2.77 30.54 10.02
CA GLY A 188 -1.36 30.20 9.82
C GLY A 188 -1.10 28.70 9.59
N ASP A 189 -2.11 27.84 9.69
CA ASP A 189 -1.99 26.41 9.38
C ASP A 189 -2.01 26.17 7.85
N VAL A 190 -1.32 25.11 7.40
CA VAL A 190 -1.22 24.64 6.00
C VAL A 190 -1.69 23.19 5.90
#